data_AF-A0A9P4MG18-F1
#
_entry.id   AF-A0A9P4MG18-F1
#
_cell.length_a   1.000
_cell.length_b   1.000
_cell.length_c   1.000
_cell.angle_alpha   90.00
_cell.angle_beta   90.00
_cell.angle_gamma   90.00
#
_symmetry.space_group_name_H-M   'P 1'
#
loop_
_entity.id
_entity.type
_entity.pdbx_description
1 polymer ?
#
loop_
_entity_poly.entity_id
_entity_poly.type
_entity_poly.pdbx_seq_one_letter_code
_entity_poly.pdbx_strand_id
1 'polypeptide(L)'
;MSLTKTPTSDSPPEPPSFHPFSGLPTELRLKIWKHALPPPLGRLILPYRKHFWLRRELPPAPGESSAFEYSVAIDPAPLEIRFAHGVAQANHEAAAAAQKWAANQPGIKPKDGLTLHHYERPFSPERDVIYLERQPWATYPHGPVWAQMQQK
;
A
#
# COMPACT_ATOMS: atom_id res chain seq x y z
N MET A 1 17.22 62.55 30.46
CA MET A 1 17.98 61.47 29.79
C MET A 1 17.03 60.29 29.64
N SER A 2 16.47 60.12 28.45
CA SER A 2 15.42 59.13 28.19
C SER A 2 16.04 57.81 27.71
N LEU A 3 15.73 56.72 28.41
CA LEU A 3 16.10 55.36 28.02
C LEU A 3 15.03 54.81 27.07
N THR A 4 15.36 54.70 25.78
CA THR A 4 14.53 54.01 24.79
C THR A 4 14.69 52.49 24.94
N LYS A 5 13.62 51.82 25.36
CA LYS A 5 13.48 50.35 25.28
C LYS A 5 13.25 49.95 23.82
N THR A 6 14.13 49.13 23.28
CA THR A 6 13.85 48.31 22.09
C THR A 6 13.06 47.07 22.50
N PRO A 7 11.96 46.70 21.83
CA PRO A 7 11.32 45.41 22.04
C PRO A 7 12.06 44.33 21.23
N THR A 8 12.75 43.44 21.94
CA THR A 8 13.21 42.15 21.41
C THR A 8 11.98 41.29 21.10
N SER A 9 11.62 41.19 19.82
CA SER A 9 10.62 40.22 19.35
C SER A 9 11.32 38.89 19.16
N ASP A 10 11.31 38.08 20.22
CA ASP A 10 11.94 36.77 20.31
C ASP A 10 10.96 35.67 19.86
N SER A 11 10.43 35.78 18.65
CA SER A 11 9.68 34.69 18.02
C SER A 11 10.64 33.85 17.18
N PRO A 12 10.77 32.53 17.44
CA PRO A 12 11.59 31.68 16.59
C PRO A 12 11.08 31.76 15.15
N PRO A 13 11.95 31.88 14.14
CA PRO A 13 11.52 31.93 12.75
C PRO A 13 10.76 30.63 12.45
N GLU A 14 9.50 30.77 12.05
CA GLU A 14 8.73 29.62 11.58
C GLU A 14 9.53 28.92 10.46
N PRO A 15 9.63 27.58 10.48
CA PRO A 15 10.36 26.87 9.45
C PRO A 15 9.78 27.26 8.09
N PRO A 16 10.62 27.57 7.09
CA PRO A 16 10.13 27.98 5.78
C PRO A 16 9.23 26.89 5.21
N SER A 17 7.95 27.21 5.05
CA SER A 17 6.98 26.32 4.41
C SER A 17 7.44 26.03 2.99
N PHE A 18 7.74 24.76 2.71
CA PHE A 18 8.17 24.34 1.39
C PHE A 18 7.01 24.44 0.40
N HIS A 19 7.03 25.49 -0.42
CA HIS A 19 6.10 25.69 -1.52
C HIS A 19 6.84 25.50 -2.85
N PRO A 20 6.98 24.26 -3.36
CA PRO A 20 7.80 23.97 -4.54
C PRO A 20 7.36 24.72 -5.81
N PHE A 21 6.20 25.38 -5.78
CA PHE A 21 5.58 26.05 -6.91
C PHE A 21 4.94 27.41 -6.55
N SER A 22 5.45 28.15 -5.56
CA SER A 22 4.83 29.40 -5.08
C SER A 22 4.56 30.46 -6.16
N GLY A 23 5.32 30.45 -7.25
CA GLY A 23 5.12 31.35 -8.41
C GLY A 23 4.06 30.91 -9.42
N LEU A 24 3.43 29.74 -9.25
CA LEU A 24 2.43 29.23 -10.18
C LEU A 24 1.00 29.52 -9.71
N PRO A 25 0.08 29.87 -10.64
CA PRO A 25 -1.35 29.88 -10.36
C PRO A 25 -1.82 28.54 -9.77
N THR A 26 -2.78 28.61 -8.85
CA THR A 26 -3.34 27.45 -8.14
C THR A 26 -3.78 26.33 -9.09
N GLU A 27 -4.35 26.66 -10.24
CA GLU A 27 -4.78 25.70 -11.26
C GLU A 27 -3.63 24.85 -11.80
N LEU A 28 -2.47 25.46 -12.06
CA LEU A 28 -1.28 24.76 -12.52
C LEU A 28 -0.68 23.89 -11.41
N ARG A 29 -0.64 24.40 -10.18
CA ARG A 29 -0.19 23.63 -9.00
C ARG A 29 -1.04 22.38 -8.82
N LEU A 30 -2.35 22.51 -8.90
CA LEU A 30 -3.28 21.37 -8.82
C LEU A 30 -3.11 20.38 -9.98
N LYS A 31 -2.84 20.85 -11.21
CA LYS A 31 -2.53 19.97 -12.35
C LYS A 31 -1.25 19.19 -12.13
N ILE A 32 -0.20 19.84 -11.62
CA ILE A 32 1.08 19.17 -11.27
C ILE A 32 0.82 18.08 -10.24
N TRP A 33 0.11 18.40 -9.16
CA TRP A 33 -0.19 17.40 -8.13
C TRP A 33 -0.98 16.23 -8.69
N LYS A 34 -2.05 16.48 -9.47
CA LYS A 34 -2.81 15.41 -10.12
C LYS A 34 -1.97 14.52 -11.04
N HIS A 35 -1.02 15.09 -11.78
CA HIS A 35 -0.12 14.33 -12.65
C HIS A 35 0.98 13.59 -11.89
N ALA A 36 1.36 14.06 -10.71
CA ALA A 36 2.32 13.37 -9.84
C ALA A 36 1.70 12.17 -9.11
N LEU A 37 0.36 12.07 -9.04
CA LEU A 37 -0.33 10.91 -8.48
C LEU A 37 -0.14 9.68 -9.39
N PRO A 38 -0.16 8.47 -8.83
CA PRO A 38 -0.03 7.27 -9.62
C PRO A 38 -1.25 7.13 -10.54
N PRO A 39 -1.11 6.41 -11.67
CA PRO A 39 -2.29 5.92 -12.38
C PRO A 39 -3.17 5.09 -11.43
N PRO A 40 -4.48 4.96 -11.72
CA PRO A 40 -5.36 4.09 -10.94
C PRO A 40 -4.72 2.73 -10.70
N LEU A 41 -4.82 2.21 -9.47
CA LEU A 41 -4.14 0.96 -9.13
C LEU A 41 -4.69 -0.17 -10.02
N GLY A 42 -3.84 -0.61 -10.95
CA GLY A 42 -4.10 -1.71 -11.86
C GLY A 42 -3.77 -3.05 -11.20
N ARG A 43 -3.15 -3.94 -11.97
CA ARG A 43 -2.64 -5.20 -11.46
C ARG A 43 -1.39 -4.96 -10.62
N LEU A 44 -1.42 -5.34 -9.35
CA LEU A 44 -0.24 -5.25 -8.50
C LEU A 44 0.53 -6.56 -8.53
N ILE A 45 1.85 -6.46 -8.65
CA ILE A 45 2.75 -7.59 -8.46
C ILE A 45 3.27 -7.51 -7.03
N LEU A 46 2.88 -8.47 -6.20
CA LEU A 46 3.25 -8.53 -4.80
C LEU A 46 4.29 -9.62 -4.59
N PRO A 47 5.36 -9.36 -3.83
CA PRO A 47 6.27 -10.42 -3.45
C PRO A 47 5.55 -11.42 -2.54
N TYR A 48 5.90 -12.69 -2.67
CA TYR A 48 5.51 -13.70 -1.71
C TYR A 48 5.87 -13.29 -0.28
N ARG A 49 4.96 -13.56 0.66
CA ARG A 49 5.09 -13.27 2.09
C ARG A 49 4.76 -14.50 2.89
N LYS A 50 5.77 -15.07 3.56
CA LYS A 50 5.61 -16.21 4.45
C LYS A 50 4.42 -15.97 5.40
N HIS A 51 3.57 -16.98 5.61
CA HIS A 51 2.37 -16.97 6.48
C HIS A 51 1.09 -16.30 5.94
N PHE A 52 1.12 -15.63 4.78
CA PHE A 52 -0.13 -15.14 4.12
C PHE A 52 -0.63 -16.08 3.02
N TRP A 53 0.15 -17.11 2.73
CA TRP A 53 -0.08 -18.03 1.63
C TRP A 53 -0.03 -19.45 2.17
N LEU A 54 -1.04 -20.23 1.80
CA LEU A 54 -1.19 -21.63 2.17
C LEU A 54 -0.80 -22.49 0.97
N ARG A 55 0.17 -23.39 1.16
CA ARG A 55 0.42 -24.45 0.19
C ARG A 55 -0.74 -25.45 0.28
N ARG A 56 -1.45 -25.67 -0.83
CA ARG A 56 -2.52 -26.67 -0.95
C ARG A 56 -2.07 -27.77 -1.90
N GLU A 57 -2.21 -29.01 -1.46
CA GLU A 57 -2.02 -30.18 -2.30
C GLU A 57 -3.24 -30.34 -3.20
N LEU A 58 -3.00 -30.44 -4.50
CA LEU A 58 -4.01 -30.80 -5.48
C LEU A 58 -3.99 -32.32 -5.66
N PRO A 59 -5.16 -32.96 -5.72
CA PRO A 59 -5.22 -34.37 -6.09
C PRO A 59 -4.63 -34.54 -7.50
N PRO A 60 -3.96 -35.68 -7.77
CA PRO A 60 -3.39 -35.94 -9.09
C PRO A 60 -4.49 -35.94 -10.15
N ALA A 61 -4.18 -35.39 -11.33
CA ALA A 61 -5.09 -35.43 -12.46
C ALA A 61 -5.40 -36.89 -12.85
N PRO A 62 -6.64 -37.19 -13.30
CA PRO A 62 -7.00 -38.54 -13.71
C PRO A 62 -6.10 -39.01 -14.85
N GLY A 63 -5.25 -40.02 -14.58
CA GLY A 63 -4.30 -40.58 -15.53
C GLY A 63 -2.83 -40.28 -15.24
N GLU A 64 -2.51 -39.45 -14.23
CA GLU A 64 -1.13 -39.17 -13.83
C GLU A 64 -0.66 -39.99 -12.63
N SER A 65 0.59 -40.47 -12.71
CA SER A 65 1.25 -41.25 -11.67
C SER A 65 1.71 -40.36 -10.51
N SER A 66 0.89 -40.29 -9.45
CA SER A 66 1.21 -39.97 -8.04
C SER A 66 2.05 -38.73 -7.70
N ALA A 67 2.33 -37.82 -8.63
CA ALA A 67 2.97 -36.55 -8.29
C ALA A 67 1.89 -35.62 -7.73
N PHE A 68 1.96 -35.32 -6.43
CA PHE A 68 1.14 -34.26 -5.86
C PHE A 68 1.49 -32.94 -6.56
N GLU A 69 0.51 -32.34 -7.24
CA GLU A 69 0.64 -30.99 -7.75
C GLU A 69 0.39 -30.01 -6.59
N TYR A 70 1.21 -28.97 -6.47
CA TYR A 70 1.06 -28.00 -5.39
C TYR A 70 0.50 -26.70 -5.95
N SER A 71 -0.57 -26.21 -5.32
CA SER A 71 -1.12 -24.88 -5.56
C SER A 71 -0.83 -23.97 -4.35
N VAL A 72 -0.76 -22.66 -4.61
CA VAL A 72 -0.69 -21.65 -3.57
C VAL A 72 -2.08 -21.05 -3.43
N ALA A 73 -2.71 -21.31 -2.30
CA ALA A 73 -3.92 -20.63 -1.88
C ALA A 73 -3.56 -19.42 -1.01
N ILE A 74 -4.44 -18.44 -0.99
CA ILE A 74 -4.32 -17.26 -0.13
C ILE A 74 -5.06 -17.59 1.16
N ASP A 75 -4.46 -17.26 2.30
CA ASP A 75 -5.23 -17.27 3.54
C ASP A 75 -6.46 -16.36 3.35
N PRO A 76 -7.68 -16.77 3.74
CA PRO A 76 -8.86 -15.92 3.67
C PRO A 76 -8.72 -14.59 4.43
N ALA A 77 -7.70 -14.41 5.29
CA ALA A 77 -7.35 -13.10 5.82
C ALA A 77 -7.06 -12.11 4.67
N PRO A 78 -7.74 -10.95 4.61
CA PRO A 78 -7.52 -9.98 3.54
C PRO A 78 -6.09 -9.50 3.60
N LEU A 79 -5.27 -9.87 2.61
CA LEU A 79 -3.93 -9.32 2.48
C LEU A 79 -4.07 -7.81 2.25
N GLU A 80 -3.73 -7.04 3.30
CA GLU A 80 -3.71 -5.59 3.26
C GLU A 80 -2.51 -5.09 2.46
N ILE A 81 -2.78 -4.49 1.31
CA ILE A 81 -1.74 -3.80 0.55
C ILE A 81 -1.61 -2.38 1.07
N ARG A 82 -0.50 -2.10 1.75
CA ARG A 82 -0.18 -0.77 2.24
C ARG A 82 0.67 -0.01 1.25
N PHE A 83 0.31 1.22 0.97
CA PHE A 83 1.16 2.13 0.20
C PHE A 83 1.15 3.52 0.84
N ALA A 84 2.33 4.13 0.87
CA ALA A 84 2.54 5.51 1.27
C ALA A 84 2.75 6.35 0.01
N HIS A 85 2.00 7.43 -0.13
CA HIS A 85 2.14 8.29 -1.30
C HIS A 85 2.97 9.52 -0.96
N GLY A 86 4.20 9.60 -1.48
CA GLY A 86 5.14 10.70 -1.21
C GLY A 86 4.59 12.08 -1.55
N VAL A 87 3.71 12.18 -2.57
CA VAL A 87 3.02 13.45 -2.89
C VAL A 87 2.17 13.94 -1.72
N ALA A 88 1.55 13.03 -0.96
CA ALA A 88 0.71 13.41 0.15
C ALA A 88 1.50 14.05 1.32
N GLN A 89 2.82 13.83 1.37
CA GLN A 89 3.71 14.40 2.39
C GLN A 89 4.32 15.75 1.96
N ALA A 90 4.15 16.18 0.71
CA ALA A 90 4.84 17.35 0.18
C ALA A 90 4.32 18.68 0.74
N ASN A 91 2.99 18.85 0.84
CA ASN A 91 2.30 19.99 1.45
C ASN A 91 0.78 19.72 1.51
N HIS A 92 0.00 20.65 2.05
CA HIS A 92 -1.44 20.52 2.22
C HIS A 92 -2.23 20.37 0.90
N GLU A 93 -1.83 21.03 -0.19
CA GLU A 93 -2.51 20.91 -1.50
C GLU A 93 -2.27 19.53 -2.10
N ALA A 94 -1.03 19.05 -2.01
CA ALA A 94 -0.63 17.75 -2.48
C ALA A 94 -1.31 16.63 -1.66
N ALA A 95 -1.42 16.80 -0.34
CA ALA A 95 -2.19 15.93 0.55
C ALA A 95 -3.68 15.87 0.15
N ALA A 96 -4.31 17.03 -0.08
CA ALA A 96 -5.71 17.09 -0.51
C ALA A 96 -5.93 16.43 -1.88
N ALA A 97 -4.99 16.59 -2.82
CA ALA A 97 -5.04 15.93 -4.12
C ALA A 97 -4.92 14.40 -3.97
N ALA A 98 -3.99 13.92 -3.15
CA ALA A 98 -3.80 12.50 -2.88
C ALA A 98 -5.03 11.85 -2.21
N GLN A 99 -5.65 12.54 -1.25
CA GLN A 99 -6.88 12.09 -0.60
C GLN A 99 -8.04 11.96 -1.58
N LYS A 100 -8.25 12.97 -2.44
CA LYS A 100 -9.28 12.93 -3.49
C LYS A 100 -9.03 11.79 -4.47
N TRP A 101 -7.78 11.56 -4.86
CA TRP A 101 -7.44 10.43 -5.72
C TRP A 101 -7.74 9.09 -5.05
N ALA A 102 -7.35 8.91 -3.78
CA ALA A 102 -7.56 7.66 -3.05
C ALA A 102 -9.05 7.36 -2.84
N ALA A 103 -9.86 8.38 -2.53
CA ALA A 103 -11.31 8.26 -2.40
C ALA A 103 -11.99 7.81 -3.70
N ASN A 104 -11.38 8.07 -4.86
CA ASN A 104 -11.89 7.66 -6.17
C ASN A 104 -11.38 6.27 -6.61
N GLN A 105 -10.52 5.60 -5.82
CA GLN A 105 -10.01 4.28 -6.17
C GLN A 105 -10.90 3.16 -5.60
N PRO A 106 -11.15 2.09 -6.37
CA PRO A 106 -11.98 0.99 -5.92
C PRO A 106 -11.28 0.18 -4.81
N GLY A 107 -11.97 0.03 -3.67
CA GLY A 107 -11.51 -0.82 -2.56
C GLY A 107 -10.35 -0.24 -1.74
N ILE A 108 -9.94 1.00 -2.01
CA ILE A 108 -8.90 1.69 -1.22
C ILE A 108 -9.57 2.41 -0.05
N LYS A 109 -9.03 2.21 1.14
CA LYS A 109 -9.47 2.91 2.37
C LYS A 109 -8.26 3.54 3.05
N PRO A 110 -8.42 4.72 3.68
CA PRO A 110 -7.40 5.23 4.59
C PRO A 110 -7.26 4.23 5.75
N LYS A 111 -6.02 3.96 6.17
CA LYS A 111 -5.76 3.07 7.30
C LYS A 111 -5.93 3.84 8.60
N ASP A 112 -6.83 3.37 9.47
CA ASP A 112 -7.09 3.98 10.77
C ASP A 112 -5.82 3.97 11.64
N GLY A 113 -5.54 5.09 12.30
CA GLY A 113 -4.45 5.22 13.28
C GLY A 113 -3.04 5.40 12.69
N LEU A 114 -2.87 5.43 11.37
CA LEU A 114 -1.61 5.84 10.73
C LEU A 114 -1.70 7.25 10.15
N THR A 115 -0.55 7.85 9.83
CA THR A 115 -0.49 9.16 9.16
C THR A 115 -1.40 9.20 7.93
N LEU A 116 -1.91 10.40 7.60
CA LEU A 116 -2.87 10.78 6.53
C LEU A 116 -2.55 10.28 5.10
N HIS A 117 -1.53 9.45 4.94
CA HIS A 117 -0.92 9.05 3.68
C HIS A 117 -0.79 7.54 3.53
N HIS A 118 -1.28 6.77 4.51
CA HIS A 118 -1.32 5.31 4.45
C HIS A 118 -2.70 4.84 4.00
N TYR A 119 -2.70 4.11 2.90
CA TYR A 119 -3.91 3.53 2.34
C TYR A 119 -3.77 2.01 2.30
N GLU A 120 -4.90 1.34 2.46
CA GLU A 120 -5.02 -0.09 2.39
C GLU A 120 -6.10 -0.51 1.40
N ARG A 121 -5.86 -1.62 0.70
CA ARG A 121 -6.89 -2.32 -0.06
C ARG A 121 -6.75 -3.83 0.09
N PRO A 122 -7.86 -4.59 0.01
CA PRO A 122 -7.77 -6.04 -0.03
C PRO A 122 -7.11 -6.49 -1.34
N PHE A 123 -6.39 -7.59 -1.24
CA PHE A 123 -5.93 -8.35 -2.39
C PHE A 123 -7.10 -8.90 -3.20
N SER A 124 -7.01 -8.83 -4.53
CA SER A 124 -7.99 -9.42 -5.46
C SER A 124 -7.28 -10.44 -6.36
N PRO A 125 -7.60 -11.75 -6.30
CA PRO A 125 -6.94 -12.76 -7.13
C PRO A 125 -7.19 -12.58 -8.63
N GLU A 126 -8.23 -11.84 -9.02
CA GLU A 126 -8.54 -11.53 -10.42
C GLU A 126 -7.67 -10.40 -10.97
N ARG A 127 -7.13 -9.55 -10.10
CA ARG A 127 -6.38 -8.34 -10.47
C ARG A 127 -4.92 -8.42 -10.08
N ASP A 128 -4.61 -9.01 -8.94
CA ASP A 128 -3.30 -8.99 -8.32
C ASP A 128 -2.55 -10.29 -8.58
N VAL A 129 -1.24 -10.17 -8.76
CA VAL A 129 -0.34 -11.27 -9.10
C VAL A 129 0.69 -11.42 -7.98
N ILE A 130 0.95 -12.65 -7.60
CA ILE A 130 1.98 -12.97 -6.61
C ILE A 130 3.24 -13.36 -7.36
N TYR A 131 4.32 -12.65 -7.09
CA TYR A 131 5.64 -13.03 -7.54
C TYR A 131 6.26 -14.00 -6.54
N LEU A 132 6.52 -15.21 -7.01
CA LEU A 132 7.32 -16.21 -6.32
C LEU A 132 8.74 -16.12 -6.86
N GLU A 133 9.69 -15.72 -6.00
CA GLU A 133 11.10 -15.89 -6.32
C GLU A 133 11.39 -17.38 -6.55
N ARG A 134 12.30 -17.71 -7.46
CA ARG A 134 12.67 -19.10 -7.79
C ARG A 134 13.49 -19.74 -6.65
N GLN A 135 12.85 -19.97 -5.51
CA GLN A 135 13.39 -20.73 -4.39
C GLN A 135 12.90 -22.19 -4.49
N PRO A 136 13.63 -23.18 -3.93
CA PRO A 136 13.17 -24.55 -3.88
C PRO A 136 11.79 -24.65 -3.22
N TRP A 137 10.86 -25.43 -3.79
CA TRP A 137 9.51 -25.58 -3.22
C TRP A 137 9.50 -26.07 -1.76
N ALA A 138 10.56 -26.76 -1.34
CA ALA A 138 10.77 -27.25 0.02
C ALA A 138 10.99 -26.14 1.07
N THR A 139 11.34 -24.92 0.66
CA THR A 139 11.58 -23.80 1.60
C THR A 139 10.31 -23.03 1.99
N TYR A 140 9.18 -23.27 1.32
CA TYR A 140 7.92 -22.61 1.66
C TYR A 140 7.22 -23.37 2.80
N PRO A 141 6.71 -22.65 3.83
CA PRO A 141 6.00 -23.30 4.92
C PRO A 141 4.78 -24.04 4.39
N HIS A 142 4.61 -25.28 4.84
CA HIS A 142 3.36 -25.99 4.70
C HIS A 142 2.29 -25.19 5.48
N GLY A 143 1.22 -24.78 4.79
CA GLY A 143 0.05 -24.22 5.46
C GLY A 143 -0.65 -25.30 6.31
N PRO A 144 -1.54 -24.95 7.26
CA PRO A 144 -2.21 -25.96 8.05
C PRO A 144 -3.02 -26.84 7.11
N VAL A 145 -2.69 -28.12 7.11
CA VAL A 145 -3.57 -29.16 6.62
C VAL A 145 -4.86 -28.99 7.42
N TRP A 146 -6.01 -28.80 6.78
CA TRP A 146 -7.31 -29.00 7.40
C TRP A 146 -7.54 -30.51 7.66
N ALA A 147 -6.50 -31.20 8.17
CA ALA A 147 -6.39 -32.62 8.51
C ALA A 147 -7.39 -33.09 9.56
N GLN A 148 -8.46 -32.36 9.85
CA GLN A 148 -9.53 -32.82 10.73
C GLN A 148 -10.94 -32.41 10.29
N MET A 149 -11.19 -32.20 9.00
CA MET A 149 -12.59 -32.10 8.53
C MET A 149 -13.25 -33.41 8.13
N GLN A 150 -12.61 -34.59 8.24
CA GLN A 150 -13.29 -35.89 8.11
C GLN A 150 -12.77 -36.97 9.07
N GLN A 151 -12.70 -36.67 10.37
CA GLN A 151 -12.87 -37.70 11.40
C GLN A 151 -14.19 -37.44 12.16
N LYS A 152 -15.31 -37.64 11.47
CA LYS A 152 -16.49 -38.43 11.89
C LYS A 152 -17.62 -38.28 10.90
#